data_AF-A0A522MD90-F1
#
_entry.id   AF-A0A522MD90-F1
#
_cell.length_a   1.000
_cell.length_b   1.000
_cell.length_c   1.000
_cell.angle_alpha   90.00
_cell.angle_beta   90.00
_cell.angle_gamma   90.00
#
_symmetry.space_group_name_H-M   'P 1'
#
loop_
_entity.id
_entity.type
_entity.pdbx_description
1 polymer ?
#
loop_
_entity_poly.entity_id
_entity_poly.type
_entity_poly.pdbx_seq_one_letter_code
_entity_poly.pdbx_strand_id
1 'polypeptide(L)'
;MTVLLVFVEHIGGHAMENELDRMTVDNSLEDDTLAALRRLFEGGSRPHPCPADERLDPMTLIGEVTDTHHPDAMGRVRVKWPMRDASPCERWLECVNGVKPHIGDRVLLQLPSNWPEYVISGQLRPAGCGEPVEPVATAAFELTLEPDKCMQLSDASGCPLLQVRSSPDGPVVTLLNRNVNIEVPGKLRLSAQTIELEGGHGGVDIRTEADTVVRSRYVRLN
;
A
#
# COMPACT_ATOMS: atom_id res chain seq x y z
N MET A 1 15.03 -43.94 -21.14
CA MET A 1 16.26 -44.60 -20.67
C MET A 1 15.81 -45.65 -19.66
N THR A 2 15.79 -46.89 -20.12
CA THR A 2 15.25 -48.06 -19.41
C THR A 2 16.43 -48.89 -18.91
N VAL A 3 16.19 -49.70 -17.87
CA VAL A 3 16.76 -51.05 -17.65
C VAL A 3 17.51 -51.25 -16.31
N LEU A 4 16.86 -52.08 -15.47
CA LEU A 4 17.35 -53.28 -14.74
C LEU A 4 17.57 -53.27 -13.22
N LEU A 5 16.88 -54.26 -12.61
CA LEU A 5 17.14 -54.94 -11.35
C LEU A 5 18.58 -55.48 -11.24
N VAL A 6 19.08 -55.56 -9.99
CA VAL A 6 19.89 -56.69 -9.53
C VAL A 6 19.42 -57.12 -8.14
N PHE A 7 18.99 -58.38 -8.05
CA PHE A 7 18.78 -59.18 -6.84
C PHE A 7 20.09 -59.92 -6.53
N VAL A 8 20.48 -60.03 -5.25
CA VAL A 8 21.42 -61.06 -4.77
C VAL A 8 20.93 -61.57 -3.40
N GLU A 9 20.51 -62.83 -3.36
CA GLU A 9 20.42 -63.66 -2.16
C GLU A 9 21.63 -64.62 -2.12
N HIS A 10 22.23 -64.84 -0.94
CA HIS A 10 22.51 -66.20 -0.41
C HIS A 10 23.07 -66.21 1.03
N ILE A 11 22.19 -66.59 1.97
CA ILE A 11 22.26 -67.68 2.99
C ILE A 11 23.57 -68.07 3.71
N GLY A 12 23.48 -68.10 5.06
CA GLY A 12 24.01 -69.14 5.97
C GLY A 12 25.17 -68.71 6.89
N GLY A 13 25.22 -68.94 8.21
CA GLY A 13 24.34 -69.58 9.19
C GLY A 13 25.03 -69.66 10.58
N HIS A 14 24.21 -69.93 11.61
CA HIS A 14 24.49 -70.57 12.92
C HIS A 14 25.00 -69.81 14.19
N ALA A 15 24.23 -70.09 15.27
CA ALA A 15 24.47 -70.15 16.73
C ALA A 15 24.53 -68.82 17.52
N MET A 16 23.55 -68.53 18.39
CA MET A 16 23.47 -68.91 19.84
C MET A 16 24.66 -68.35 20.63
N GLU A 17 24.55 -67.60 21.74
CA GLU A 17 23.53 -67.45 22.78
C GLU A 17 23.86 -66.19 23.61
N ASN A 18 22.84 -65.58 24.20
CA ASN A 18 22.84 -64.89 25.50
C ASN A 18 24.06 -64.06 25.94
N GLU A 19 23.92 -62.73 25.85
CA GLU A 19 24.37 -61.86 26.94
C GLU A 19 23.38 -60.70 27.13
N LEU A 20 22.26 -61.07 27.74
CA LEU A 20 21.16 -60.20 28.16
C LEU A 20 21.48 -59.72 29.58
N ASP A 21 22.44 -58.80 29.75
CA ASP A 21 22.54 -58.04 31.01
C ASP A 21 23.44 -56.79 30.93
N ARG A 22 22.96 -55.73 30.28
CA ARG A 22 23.26 -54.35 30.69
C ARG A 22 22.02 -53.48 30.51
N MET A 23 21.11 -53.69 31.46
CA MET A 23 20.26 -52.68 32.11
C MET A 23 20.07 -51.36 31.34
N THR A 24 18.96 -51.28 30.60
CA THR A 24 17.90 -50.28 30.77
C THR A 24 18.25 -49.05 31.62
N VAL A 25 18.88 -48.07 30.98
CA VAL A 25 18.80 -46.63 31.27
C VAL A 25 18.90 -46.03 29.87
N ASP A 26 17.84 -45.58 29.19
CA ASP A 26 17.31 -44.26 29.47
C ASP A 26 16.04 -43.91 28.65
N ASN A 27 15.08 -44.83 28.49
CA ASN A 27 13.84 -44.50 27.76
C ASN A 27 12.92 -43.52 28.52
N SER A 28 13.20 -43.23 29.79
CA SER A 28 12.43 -42.29 30.61
C SER A 28 12.92 -40.85 30.46
N LEU A 29 14.23 -40.59 30.36
CA LEU A 29 14.68 -39.23 30.07
C LEU A 29 14.37 -38.82 28.64
N GLU A 30 14.40 -39.73 27.66
CA GLU A 30 14.06 -39.38 26.28
C GLU A 30 12.60 -38.90 26.15
N ASP A 31 11.67 -39.52 26.88
CA ASP A 31 10.25 -39.15 26.87
C ASP A 31 10.00 -37.84 27.65
N ASP A 32 10.68 -37.62 28.78
CA ASP A 32 10.63 -36.35 29.51
C ASP A 32 11.28 -35.20 28.72
N THR A 33 12.33 -35.49 27.96
CA THR A 33 13.03 -34.50 27.11
C THR A 33 12.20 -34.19 25.86
N LEU A 34 11.53 -35.19 25.28
CA LEU A 34 10.57 -34.99 24.18
C LEU A 34 9.30 -34.27 24.66
N ALA A 35 8.84 -34.50 25.89
CA ALA A 35 7.76 -33.74 26.51
C ALA A 35 8.17 -32.29 26.81
N ALA A 36 9.40 -32.07 27.26
CA ALA A 36 9.96 -30.73 27.48
C ALA A 36 10.14 -29.96 26.15
N LEU A 37 10.60 -30.63 25.09
CA LEU A 37 10.71 -30.06 23.75
C LEU A 37 9.33 -29.80 23.13
N ARG A 38 8.35 -30.70 23.30
CA ARG A 38 6.95 -30.43 22.90
C ARG A 38 6.37 -29.24 23.64
N ARG A 39 6.63 -29.08 24.95
CA ARG A 39 6.23 -27.87 25.70
C ARG A 39 6.91 -26.59 25.19
N LEU A 40 8.16 -26.67 24.75
CA LEU A 40 8.88 -25.55 24.14
C LEU A 40 8.34 -25.18 22.75
N PHE A 41 7.94 -26.16 21.94
CA PHE A 41 7.35 -25.92 20.61
C PHE A 41 5.85 -25.57 20.64
N GLU A 42 5.08 -26.05 21.63
CA GLU A 42 3.71 -25.59 21.90
C GLU A 42 3.69 -24.21 22.59
N GLY A 43 4.78 -23.84 23.27
CA GLY A 43 5.05 -22.51 23.83
C GLY A 43 5.53 -21.48 22.80
N GLY A 44 5.51 -21.81 21.51
CA GLY A 44 5.75 -20.88 20.41
C GLY A 44 4.68 -19.79 20.35
N SER A 45 4.88 -18.74 21.15
CA SER A 45 4.35 -17.38 21.06
C SER A 45 3.12 -17.20 20.17
N ARG A 46 1.98 -17.71 20.63
CA ARG A 46 0.71 -17.02 20.37
C ARG A 46 0.60 -15.93 21.43
N PRO A 47 0.43 -14.63 21.06
CA PRO A 47 0.16 -13.63 22.06
C PRO A 47 -1.05 -14.08 22.87
N HIS A 48 -0.87 -14.12 24.18
CA HIS A 48 -1.90 -14.47 25.14
C HIS A 48 -3.17 -13.67 24.78
N PRO A 49 -4.31 -14.30 24.45
CA PRO A 49 -5.55 -13.56 24.40
C PRO A 49 -5.78 -13.07 25.83
N CYS A 50 -5.60 -11.77 26.04
CA CYS A 50 -6.10 -11.12 27.25
C CYS A 50 -7.56 -11.58 27.44
N PRO A 51 -7.98 -11.91 28.66
CA PRO A 51 -9.36 -12.29 28.90
C PRO A 51 -10.26 -11.20 28.31
N ALA A 52 -11.22 -11.63 27.49
CA ALA A 52 -12.19 -10.75 26.87
C ALA A 52 -13.02 -10.10 27.98
N ASP A 53 -12.59 -8.92 28.41
CA ASP A 53 -13.43 -8.03 29.17
C ASP A 53 -14.46 -7.51 28.15
N GLU A 54 -15.72 -7.95 28.27
CA GLU A 54 -16.85 -7.49 27.47
C GLU A 54 -17.18 -6.02 27.79
N ARG A 55 -16.22 -5.13 27.52
CA ARG A 55 -16.28 -3.72 27.84
C ARG A 55 -15.90 -2.93 26.62
N LEU A 56 -16.72 -3.05 25.56
CA LEU A 56 -16.75 -2.20 24.35
C LEU A 56 -15.48 -1.34 24.25
N ASP A 57 -14.37 -1.99 23.89
CA ASP A 57 -13.13 -1.26 23.74
C ASP A 57 -13.37 -0.16 22.71
N PRO A 58 -12.88 1.06 22.96
CA PRO A 58 -13.06 2.12 22.01
C PRO A 58 -12.45 1.63 20.70
N MET A 59 -13.29 1.40 19.69
CA MET A 59 -12.89 0.86 18.38
C MET A 59 -11.80 1.72 17.72
N THR A 60 -11.57 2.93 18.23
CA THR A 60 -10.52 3.83 17.77
C THR A 60 -9.81 4.50 18.95
N LEU A 61 -8.49 4.45 18.93
CA LEU A 61 -7.58 5.07 19.91
C LEU A 61 -6.58 5.98 19.20
N ILE A 62 -5.93 6.86 19.97
CA ILE A 62 -4.82 7.68 19.48
C ILE A 62 -3.53 7.18 20.13
N GLY A 63 -2.53 6.88 19.31
CA GLY A 63 -1.19 6.52 19.74
C GLY A 63 -0.13 7.49 19.23
N GLU A 64 1.07 7.37 19.78
CA GLU A 64 2.27 8.10 19.39
C GLU A 64 3.32 7.12 18.88
N VAL A 65 3.90 7.42 17.72
CA VAL A 65 4.90 6.56 17.08
C VAL A 65 6.24 6.73 17.78
N THR A 66 6.76 5.64 18.35
CA THR A 66 8.04 5.63 19.05
C THR A 66 9.19 5.17 18.16
N ASP A 67 8.91 4.28 17.19
CA ASP A 67 9.91 3.73 16.29
C ASP A 67 9.26 3.31 14.96
N THR A 68 9.99 3.50 13.85
CA THR A 68 9.56 3.14 12.50
C THR A 68 10.40 2.01 11.90
N HIS A 69 11.45 1.54 12.59
CA HIS A 69 12.37 0.52 12.10
C HIS A 69 12.23 -0.78 12.92
N HIS A 70 11.32 -1.66 12.49
CA HIS A 70 11.25 -2.99 13.09
C HIS A 70 12.48 -3.83 12.68
N PRO A 71 13.15 -4.53 13.63
CA PRO A 71 14.36 -5.30 13.34
C PRO A 71 14.14 -6.45 12.34
N ASP A 72 13.03 -7.20 12.46
CA ASP A 72 12.79 -8.41 11.66
C ASP A 72 11.65 -8.33 10.62
N ALA A 73 10.78 -7.32 10.65
CA ALA A 73 9.56 -7.24 9.85
C ALA A 73 9.33 -5.84 9.26
N MET A 74 9.72 -5.66 7.99
CA MET A 74 9.57 -4.39 7.27
C MET A 74 8.08 -3.97 7.20
N GLY A 75 7.79 -2.73 7.61
CA GLY A 75 6.44 -2.14 7.53
C GLY A 75 5.63 -2.13 8.83
N ARG A 76 6.15 -2.70 9.93
CA ARG A 76 5.58 -2.53 11.27
C ARG A 76 6.14 -1.30 11.95
N VAL A 77 5.29 -0.57 12.65
CA VAL A 77 5.62 0.68 13.34
C VAL A 77 5.32 0.52 14.82
N ARG A 78 6.26 0.92 15.68
CA ARG A 78 6.11 0.86 17.12
C ARG A 78 5.31 2.06 17.59
N VAL A 79 4.21 1.80 18.26
CA VAL A 79 3.30 2.83 18.75
C VAL A 79 3.06 2.64 20.24
N LYS A 80 3.06 3.74 20.96
CA LYS A 80 2.69 3.82 22.37
C LYS A 80 1.35 4.53 22.51
N TRP A 81 0.43 3.96 23.28
CA TRP A 81 -0.86 4.59 23.58
C TRP A 81 -1.31 4.28 25.01
N PRO A 82 -2.10 5.17 25.64
CA PRO A 82 -2.68 4.90 26.94
C PRO A 82 -3.84 3.91 26.81
N MET A 83 -3.88 2.87 27.65
CA MET A 83 -5.08 2.05 27.84
C MET A 83 -6.05 2.71 28.84
N ARG A 84 -7.29 2.19 28.91
CA ARG A 84 -8.36 2.74 29.79
C ARG A 84 -7.96 2.78 31.27
N ASP A 85 -7.08 1.89 31.69
CA ASP A 85 -6.50 1.80 33.03
C ASP A 85 -5.34 2.79 33.26
N ALA A 86 -5.09 3.69 32.29
CA ALA A 86 -3.95 4.60 32.24
C ALA A 86 -2.57 3.92 32.17
N SER A 87 -2.52 2.60 31.94
CA SER A 87 -1.27 1.90 31.67
C SER A 87 -0.80 2.23 30.25
N PRO A 88 0.47 2.59 30.05
CA PRO A 88 1.02 2.76 28.70
C PRO A 88 1.15 1.38 28.05
N CYS A 89 0.47 1.17 26.93
CA CYS A 89 0.69 0.02 26.05
C CYS A 89 1.63 0.43 24.92
N GLU A 90 2.57 -0.44 24.57
CA GLU A 90 3.47 -0.23 23.45
C GLU A 90 3.55 -1.51 22.63
N ARG A 91 3.34 -1.40 21.31
CA ARG A 91 3.35 -2.55 20.40
C ARG A 91 3.77 -2.14 18.99
N TRP A 92 4.32 -3.11 18.27
CA TRP A 92 4.53 -3.04 16.83
C TRP A 92 3.23 -3.36 16.10
N LEU A 93 2.69 -2.37 15.39
CA LEU A 93 1.42 -2.47 14.68
C LEU A 93 1.64 -2.37 13.17
N GLU A 94 0.71 -2.94 12.42
CA GLU A 94 0.69 -2.83 10.96
C GLU A 94 0.07 -1.52 10.51
N CYS A 95 0.64 -0.93 9.46
CA CYS A 95 0.10 0.25 8.80
C CYS A 95 -0.76 -0.15 7.61
N VAL A 96 -1.97 0.42 7.53
CA VAL A 96 -2.77 0.34 6.30
C VAL A 96 -1.99 1.00 5.15
N ASN A 97 -2.08 0.39 3.96
CA ASN A 97 -1.40 0.87 2.76
C ASN A 97 -1.64 2.38 2.52
N GLY A 98 -0.55 3.11 2.29
CA GLY A 98 -0.57 4.54 2.04
C GLY A 98 -0.35 5.41 3.29
N VAL A 99 -0.36 4.83 4.49
CA VAL A 99 -0.02 5.56 5.73
C VAL A 99 1.48 5.40 6.00
N LYS A 100 2.22 6.52 6.05
CA LYS A 100 3.66 6.57 6.33
C LYS A 100 3.94 7.44 7.56
N PRO A 101 3.71 6.92 8.77
CA PRO A 101 3.95 7.67 9.99
C PRO A 101 5.44 7.79 10.27
N HIS A 102 5.86 8.91 10.84
CA HIS A 102 7.21 9.18 11.33
C HIS A 102 7.25 9.15 12.86
N ILE A 103 8.45 9.05 13.42
CA ILE A 103 8.68 9.09 14.87
C ILE A 103 8.13 10.41 15.45
N GLY A 104 7.33 10.31 16.51
CA GLY A 104 6.66 11.44 17.16
C GLY A 104 5.29 11.80 16.57
N ASP A 105 4.86 11.15 15.49
CA ASP A 105 3.54 11.38 14.92
C ASP A 105 2.43 10.79 15.78
N ARG A 106 1.30 11.50 15.84
CA ARG A 106 0.06 10.97 16.41
C ARG A 106 -0.68 10.16 15.36
N VAL A 107 -1.05 8.94 15.69
CA VAL A 107 -1.70 8.00 14.76
C VAL A 107 -3.03 7.51 15.30
N LEU A 108 -3.95 7.21 14.39
CA LEU A 108 -5.22 6.55 14.68
C LEU A 108 -5.02 5.05 14.68
N LEU A 109 -5.37 4.43 15.80
CA LEU A 109 -5.35 2.99 15.99
C LEU A 109 -6.77 2.47 15.93
N GLN A 110 -7.03 1.47 15.10
CA GLN A 110 -8.34 0.83 15.01
C GLN A 110 -8.23 -0.67 15.25
N LEU A 111 -9.22 -1.23 15.95
CA LEU A 111 -9.36 -2.68 16.13
C LEU A 111 -10.60 -3.14 15.37
N PRO A 112 -10.46 -3.57 14.10
CA PRO A 112 -11.56 -4.20 13.38
C PRO A 112 -12.07 -5.41 14.16
N SER A 113 -13.39 -5.64 14.14
CA SER A 113 -14.01 -6.72 14.91
C SER A 113 -13.58 -8.13 14.48
N ASN A 114 -13.06 -8.25 13.26
CA ASN A 114 -12.55 -9.49 12.67
C ASN A 114 -11.02 -9.58 12.66
N TRP A 115 -10.31 -8.70 13.37
CA TRP A 115 -8.85 -8.65 13.38
C TRP A 115 -8.29 -8.75 14.81
N PRO A 116 -7.17 -9.47 15.02
CA PRO A 116 -6.70 -9.78 16.37
C PRO A 116 -5.89 -8.64 17.04
N GLU A 117 -5.46 -7.63 16.28
CA GLU A 117 -4.60 -6.55 16.79
C GLU A 117 -5.04 -5.15 16.31
N TYR A 118 -4.51 -4.10 16.93
CA TYR A 118 -4.75 -2.75 16.42
C TYR A 118 -3.99 -2.55 15.10
N VAL A 119 -4.59 -1.81 14.17
CA VAL A 119 -3.96 -1.37 12.93
C VAL A 119 -3.89 0.14 12.89
N ILE A 120 -2.82 0.68 12.31
CA ILE A 120 -2.66 2.12 12.10
C ILE A 120 -3.43 2.48 10.81
N SER A 121 -4.54 3.19 10.96
CA SER A 121 -5.42 3.56 9.84
C SER A 121 -5.27 4.99 9.35
N GLY A 122 -4.58 5.84 10.11
CA GLY A 122 -4.32 7.22 9.70
C GLY A 122 -3.37 7.96 10.61
N GLN A 123 -2.93 9.13 10.15
CA GLN A 123 -2.07 10.05 10.90
C GLN A 123 -2.84 11.33 11.22
N LEU A 124 -2.76 11.78 12.47
CA LEU A 124 -3.31 13.05 12.92
C LEU A 124 -2.22 14.11 12.84
N ARG A 125 -2.45 15.16 12.04
CA ARG A 125 -1.59 16.33 12.09
C ARG A 125 -1.82 17.09 13.40
N PRO A 126 -0.76 17.61 14.04
CA PRO A 126 -0.91 18.53 15.16
C PRO A 126 -1.78 19.72 14.76
N ALA A 127 -2.82 20.02 15.56
CA ALA A 127 -3.59 21.24 15.37
C ALA A 127 -2.69 22.46 15.67
N GLY A 128 -2.55 23.35 14.69
CA GLY A 128 -1.92 24.66 14.89
C GLY A 128 -0.45 24.82 14.48
N CYS A 129 0.21 23.80 13.91
CA CYS A 129 1.54 23.96 13.30
C CYS A 129 1.43 23.87 11.78
N GLY A 130 1.22 25.02 11.15
CA GLY A 130 1.31 25.21 9.72
C GLY A 130 0.83 26.60 9.37
N GLU A 131 1.71 27.44 8.83
CA GLU A 131 1.26 28.53 7.99
C GLU A 131 0.31 27.97 6.91
N PRO A 132 -0.59 28.77 6.32
CA PRO A 132 -1.29 28.38 5.11
C PRO A 132 -0.26 28.15 4.01
N VAL A 133 0.35 26.96 3.98
CA VAL A 133 1.18 26.51 2.89
C VAL A 133 0.19 26.31 1.75
N GLU A 134 0.22 27.23 0.77
CA GLU A 134 -0.38 26.97 -0.53
C GLU A 134 -0.02 25.54 -0.91
N PRO A 135 -1.00 24.65 -1.13
CA PRO A 135 -0.71 23.26 -1.36
C PRO A 135 0.23 23.17 -2.54
N VAL A 136 1.52 22.89 -2.27
CA VAL A 136 2.46 22.47 -3.30
C VAL A 136 1.82 21.21 -3.83
N ALA A 137 1.24 21.29 -5.02
CA ALA A 137 0.55 20.21 -5.68
C ALA A 137 1.57 19.11 -5.98
N THR A 138 1.88 18.29 -4.98
CA THR A 138 2.61 17.05 -5.18
C THR A 138 1.65 16.17 -5.96
N ALA A 139 2.06 15.75 -7.17
CA ALA A 139 1.23 14.91 -8.00
C ALA A 139 0.87 13.64 -7.20
N ALA A 140 -0.42 13.42 -6.94
CA ALA A 140 -0.90 12.24 -6.23
C ALA A 140 -0.56 10.92 -6.97
N PHE A 141 -0.20 11.05 -8.25
CA PHE A 141 0.25 9.99 -9.14
C PHE A 141 1.24 10.59 -10.15
N GLU A 142 2.46 10.07 -10.18
CA GLU A 142 3.50 10.48 -11.13
C GLU A 142 3.79 9.31 -12.07
N LEU A 143 3.59 9.51 -13.38
CA LEU A 143 3.89 8.54 -14.42
C LEU A 143 4.97 9.11 -15.34
N THR A 144 6.15 8.52 -15.32
CA THR A 144 7.25 8.90 -16.22
C THR A 144 7.07 8.19 -17.56
N LEU A 145 6.85 8.97 -18.62
CA LEU A 145 6.81 8.46 -19.99
C LEU A 145 8.23 8.21 -20.50
N GLU A 146 8.48 7.00 -21.01
CA GLU A 146 9.70 6.73 -21.77
C GLU A 146 9.69 7.49 -23.10
N PRO A 147 10.88 7.73 -23.70
CA PRO A 147 10.97 8.20 -25.07
C PRO A 147 10.14 7.31 -26.00
N ASP A 148 9.43 7.92 -26.95
CA ASP A 148 8.56 7.25 -27.94
C ASP A 148 7.33 6.52 -27.36
N LYS A 149 7.04 6.67 -26.06
CA LYS A 149 5.79 6.19 -25.45
C LYS A 149 4.77 7.32 -25.26
N CYS A 150 3.49 6.94 -25.22
CA CYS A 150 2.39 7.84 -24.92
C CYS A 150 1.49 7.27 -23.82
N MET A 151 0.89 8.15 -23.03
CA MET A 151 -0.20 7.82 -22.13
C MET A 151 -1.50 7.94 -22.91
N GLN A 152 -2.33 6.91 -22.90
CA GLN A 152 -3.64 6.93 -23.54
C GLN A 152 -4.72 6.60 -22.52
N LEU A 153 -5.75 7.44 -22.47
CA LEU A 153 -7.00 7.20 -21.77
C LEU A 153 -8.01 6.67 -22.78
N SER A 154 -8.56 5.49 -22.51
CA SER A 154 -9.63 4.87 -23.27
C SER A 154 -10.89 4.74 -22.41
N ASP A 155 -12.05 4.67 -23.07
CA ASP A 155 -13.31 4.35 -22.41
C ASP A 155 -13.41 2.87 -22.00
N ALA A 156 -14.51 2.49 -21.34
CA ALA A 156 -14.77 1.11 -20.93
C ALA A 156 -14.90 0.12 -22.10
N SER A 157 -15.12 0.62 -23.32
CA SER A 157 -15.21 -0.16 -24.55
C SER A 157 -13.85 -0.29 -25.26
N GLY A 158 -12.81 0.36 -24.73
CA GLY A 158 -11.46 0.41 -25.31
C GLY A 158 -11.25 1.53 -26.34
N CYS A 159 -12.25 2.38 -26.60
CA CYS A 159 -12.13 3.49 -27.55
C CYS A 159 -11.25 4.62 -26.95
N PRO A 160 -10.25 5.12 -27.69
CA PRO A 160 -9.37 6.17 -27.18
C PRO A 160 -10.08 7.51 -27.04
N LEU A 161 -9.88 8.17 -25.90
CA LEU A 161 -10.45 9.49 -25.58
C LEU A 161 -9.38 10.59 -25.63
N LEU A 162 -8.25 10.37 -24.95
CA LEU A 162 -7.18 11.35 -24.79
C LEU A 162 -5.83 10.66 -24.86
N GLN A 163 -4.85 11.31 -25.48
CA GLN A 163 -3.47 10.85 -25.55
C GLN A 163 -2.52 11.98 -25.17
N VAL A 164 -1.55 11.68 -24.31
CA VAL A 164 -0.43 12.56 -23.98
C VAL A 164 0.85 11.89 -24.47
N ARG A 165 1.60 12.60 -25.31
CA ARG A 165 2.92 12.14 -25.78
C ARG A 165 3.98 13.20 -25.51
N SER A 166 5.19 12.74 -25.22
CA SER A 166 6.37 13.60 -25.33
C SER A 166 6.78 13.65 -26.80
N SER A 167 6.99 14.84 -27.34
CA SER A 167 7.54 15.03 -28.69
C SER A 167 8.78 15.93 -28.64
N PRO A 168 9.64 15.91 -29.67
CA PRO A 168 10.83 16.77 -29.72
C PRO A 168 10.50 18.27 -29.59
N ASP A 169 9.33 18.69 -30.06
CA ASP A 169 8.85 20.08 -30.00
C ASP A 169 8.12 20.40 -28.68
N GLY A 170 8.00 19.42 -27.78
CA GLY A 170 7.34 19.54 -26.48
C GLY A 170 6.21 18.52 -26.26
N PRO A 171 5.58 18.54 -25.08
CA PRO A 171 4.46 17.65 -24.78
C PRO A 171 3.24 18.00 -25.65
N VAL A 172 2.61 16.99 -26.22
CA VAL A 172 1.40 17.13 -27.03
C VAL A 172 0.25 16.36 -26.38
N VAL A 173 -0.85 17.06 -26.13
CA VAL A 173 -2.12 16.48 -25.68
C VAL A 173 -3.08 16.44 -26.86
N THR A 174 -3.49 15.25 -27.24
CA THR A 174 -4.40 15.01 -28.37
C THR A 174 -5.71 14.43 -27.85
N LEU A 175 -6.82 15.06 -28.23
CA LEU A 175 -8.17 14.53 -28.00
C LEU A 175 -8.54 13.68 -29.21
N LEU A 176 -8.71 12.38 -29.02
CA LEU A 176 -8.77 11.40 -30.11
C LEU A 176 -10.19 11.09 -30.60
N ASN A 177 -11.21 11.51 -29.86
CA ASN A 177 -12.61 11.30 -30.24
C ASN A 177 -13.16 12.45 -31.09
N ARG A 178 -14.21 12.17 -31.86
CA ARG A 178 -14.95 13.20 -32.60
C ARG A 178 -15.88 13.93 -31.64
N ASN A 179 -16.07 15.23 -31.84
CA ASN A 179 -16.94 16.11 -31.04
C ASN A 179 -16.52 16.17 -29.57
N VAL A 180 -15.44 16.90 -29.29
CA VAL A 180 -14.92 17.05 -27.93
C VAL A 180 -15.52 18.28 -27.26
N ASN A 181 -16.04 18.10 -26.05
CA ASN A 181 -16.53 19.18 -25.20
C ASN A 181 -15.58 19.36 -24.01
N ILE A 182 -15.26 20.62 -23.69
CA ILE A 182 -14.49 20.98 -22.49
C ILE A 182 -15.45 21.74 -21.57
N GLU A 183 -15.99 21.04 -20.59
CA GLU A 183 -16.92 21.61 -19.60
C GLU A 183 -16.18 21.95 -18.31
N VAL A 184 -16.30 23.22 -17.88
CA VAL A 184 -15.65 23.72 -16.67
C VAL A 184 -16.69 24.48 -15.84
N PRO A 185 -16.97 24.06 -14.59
CA PRO A 185 -18.03 24.67 -13.78
C PRO A 185 -17.72 26.10 -13.30
N GLY A 186 -16.48 26.55 -13.47
CA GLY A 186 -16.04 27.87 -13.04
C GLY A 186 -15.39 28.65 -14.19
N LYS A 187 -14.06 28.76 -14.15
CA LYS A 187 -13.31 29.58 -15.09
C LYS A 187 -12.32 28.75 -15.89
N LEU A 188 -12.44 28.79 -17.21
CA LEU A 188 -11.40 28.32 -18.12
C LEU A 188 -10.44 29.46 -18.46
N ARG A 189 -9.12 29.24 -18.31
CA ARG A 189 -8.07 30.19 -18.72
C ARG A 189 -7.08 29.48 -19.63
N LEU A 190 -6.91 30.02 -20.83
CA LEU A 190 -5.83 29.63 -21.75
C LEU A 190 -4.75 30.71 -21.69
N SER A 191 -3.48 30.32 -21.61
CA SER A 191 -2.36 31.26 -21.53
C SER A 191 -1.15 30.66 -22.21
N ALA A 192 -0.67 31.35 -23.23
CA ALA A 192 0.47 30.96 -24.05
C ALA A 192 1.07 32.21 -24.70
N GLN A 193 2.25 32.09 -25.31
CA GLN A 193 2.81 33.17 -26.13
C GLN A 193 1.93 33.44 -27.35
N THR A 194 1.41 32.37 -27.96
CA THR A 194 0.49 32.41 -29.10
C THR A 194 -0.64 31.41 -28.86
N ILE A 195 -1.87 31.78 -29.20
CA ILE A 195 -3.04 30.89 -29.20
C ILE A 195 -3.60 30.92 -30.63
N GLU A 196 -3.65 29.76 -31.27
CA GLU A 196 -4.22 29.58 -32.61
C GLU A 196 -5.51 28.77 -32.49
N LEU A 197 -6.58 29.26 -33.13
CA LEU A 197 -7.88 28.61 -33.19
C LEU A 197 -8.25 28.42 -34.65
N GLU A 198 -8.17 27.19 -35.13
CA GLU A 198 -8.48 26.85 -36.51
C GLU A 198 -9.80 26.07 -36.57
N GLY A 199 -10.79 26.69 -37.18
CA GLY A 199 -12.00 25.99 -37.60
C GLY A 199 -11.75 25.34 -38.95
N GLY A 200 -12.09 24.05 -39.10
CA GLY A 200 -12.10 23.40 -40.40
C GLY A 200 -13.20 23.97 -41.30
N HIS A 201 -13.89 23.12 -42.07
CA HIS A 201 -14.96 23.54 -42.97
C HIS A 201 -16.11 24.32 -42.29
N GLY A 202 -16.28 24.18 -40.97
CA GLY A 202 -17.32 24.89 -40.20
C GLY A 202 -16.92 26.25 -39.63
N GLY A 203 -15.65 26.65 -39.73
CA GLY A 203 -15.15 27.88 -39.10
C GLY A 203 -15.14 27.83 -37.57
N VAL A 204 -15.05 29.00 -36.94
CA VAL A 204 -15.03 29.16 -35.47
C VAL A 204 -16.25 29.99 -35.06
N ASP A 205 -17.06 29.44 -34.16
CA ASP A 205 -18.23 30.11 -33.59
C ASP A 205 -17.99 30.40 -32.10
N ILE A 206 -18.16 31.65 -31.68
CA ILE A 206 -17.96 32.10 -30.30
C ILE A 206 -19.30 32.63 -29.79
N ARG A 207 -19.89 31.91 -28.83
CA ARG A 207 -21.16 32.27 -28.19
C ARG A 207 -20.97 32.53 -26.71
N THR A 208 -21.67 33.53 -26.22
CA THR A 208 -21.71 33.93 -24.81
C THR A 208 -23.14 34.36 -24.47
N GLU A 209 -23.57 34.09 -23.24
CA GLU A 209 -24.85 34.60 -22.72
C GLU A 209 -24.75 36.08 -22.33
N ALA A 210 -23.54 36.55 -22.03
CA ALA A 210 -23.25 37.91 -21.60
C ALA A 210 -22.31 38.60 -22.60
N ASP A 211 -21.44 39.49 -22.13
CA ASP A 211 -20.54 40.25 -23.01
C ASP A 211 -19.33 39.43 -23.46
N THR A 212 -18.94 39.60 -24.73
CA THR A 212 -17.61 39.21 -25.24
C THR A 212 -16.73 40.44 -25.33
N VAL A 213 -15.57 40.39 -24.69
CA VAL A 213 -14.57 41.47 -24.74
C VAL A 213 -13.30 40.96 -25.41
N VAL A 214 -13.00 41.48 -26.60
CA VAL A 214 -11.73 41.22 -27.30
C VAL A 214 -10.82 42.44 -27.11
N ARG A 215 -9.70 42.23 -26.40
CA ARG A 215 -8.68 43.27 -26.20
C ARG A 215 -7.44 42.93 -27.00
N SER A 216 -7.13 43.76 -27.98
CA SER A 216 -5.92 43.64 -28.76
C SER A 216 -5.45 45.03 -29.17
N ARG A 217 -4.15 45.15 -29.45
CA ARG A 217 -3.61 46.34 -30.11
C ARG A 217 -4.14 46.46 -31.55
N TYR A 218 -4.37 45.32 -32.21
CA TYR A 218 -4.90 45.24 -33.57
C TYR A 218 -5.93 44.11 -33.68
N VAL A 219 -7.10 44.42 -34.22
CA VAL A 219 -8.12 43.44 -34.58
C VAL A 219 -8.36 43.54 -36.08
N ARG A 220 -8.18 42.44 -36.80
CA ARG A 220 -8.48 42.34 -38.23
C ARG A 220 -9.62 41.35 -38.40
N LEU A 221 -10.71 41.82 -38.98
CA LEU A 221 -11.83 41.01 -39.43
C LEU A 221 -11.74 40.98 -40.95
N ASN A 222 -11.70 39.78 -41.53
CA ASN A 222 -11.74 39.59 -42.98
C ASN A 222 -13.15 39.25 -43.42
#